data_AF-A0A813JNB8-F1
#
_entry.id   AF-A0A813JNB8-F1
#
_cell.length_a   1.000
_cell.length_b   1.000
_cell.length_c   1.000
_cell.angle_alpha   90.00
_cell.angle_beta   90.00
_cell.angle_gamma   90.00
#
_symmetry.space_group_name_H-M   'P 1'
#
loop_
_entity.id
_entity.type
_entity.pdbx_description
1 polymer ?
#
loop_
_entity_poly.entity_id
_entity_poly.type
_entity_poly.pdbx_seq_one_letter_code
_entity_poly.pdbx_strand_id
1 'polypeptide(L)'
;MATANKQLLLKVVERIVGRTVEEEVDLGYETLPDTAGYKSSVVVMCLGNIDFAGPPCRTIEAAEDAAARKALGAFASAGALAQGPAKQLRLPQQPQVPPPPMMKTPTAKAPPGGRPLQTQWPPAPMHAISFAVKEEIQLLCHEALLVKKLKTGNQIPHQQFFQQPTSVAEAASQIANAKGNLNQLISKLLGRSLDKADVEFTVNELQGGSFQAVVRIPSLGGQSFAGAPCSKKKDAEHSASAVAFNCLKAAHPSEVPRPPQGKKRPLSESGTPALAEPGVAEEFREWQEARLESLAEGDVADHTSLDLFYGQVCLVCLTVVSVRGWEPHSNGQKHAKRFQMAPMKLRADCCRPPTSPPCDLFGPETFMQTAGWAEVDANGVYPPVLTLGEMDYSFSLAVAQQRPPNSPLVATSYLAEHDPSEPEIHPGDDGQRAVFRRLSLPDMKGALLRNLKALEQLGGEVKHGVDATALDGTLRSQGVDGGFQFVVFPFPRATLSRAPDPKNSRLLRNFFWSATQEGFLLAGGLVQLVMLSQQYEEWDVNGMAVDAGLSLVSRVQVPSSFYQAREMSGKPWSPAGAELLTFKLSESE
;
A
#
# COMPACT_ATOMS: atom_id res chain seq x y z
N MET A 1 -6.69 -23.69 14.27
CA MET A 1 -8.04 -23.17 14.60
C MET A 1 -7.85 -21.97 15.51
N ALA A 2 -8.47 -20.82 15.22
CA ALA A 2 -8.41 -19.67 16.11
C ALA A 2 -9.06 -20.03 17.46
N THR A 3 -8.45 -19.60 18.56
CA THR A 3 -9.00 -19.84 19.89
C THR A 3 -10.27 -19.01 20.12
N ALA A 4 -11.08 -19.40 21.11
CA ALA A 4 -12.33 -18.70 21.41
C ALA A 4 -12.12 -17.21 21.73
N ASN A 5 -11.03 -16.84 22.41
CA ASN A 5 -10.73 -15.44 22.73
C ASN A 5 -10.25 -14.64 21.50
N LYS A 6 -9.49 -15.24 20.57
CA LYS A 6 -9.13 -14.58 19.30
C LYS A 6 -10.38 -14.18 18.50
N GLN A 7 -11.32 -15.12 18.37
CA GLN A 7 -12.58 -14.88 17.65
C GLN A 7 -13.47 -13.85 18.35
N LEU A 8 -13.48 -13.84 19.69
CA LEU A 8 -14.22 -12.83 20.44
C LEU A 8 -13.58 -11.44 20.31
N LEU A 9 -12.24 -11.36 20.36
CA LEU A 9 -11.50 -10.11 20.17
C LEU A 9 -11.78 -9.50 18.80
N LEU A 10 -11.71 -10.30 17.72
CA LEU A 10 -12.09 -9.87 16.37
C LEU A 10 -13.47 -9.20 16.35
N LYS A 11 -14.50 -9.86 16.89
CA LYS A 11 -15.88 -9.32 16.94
C LYS A 11 -16.00 -8.03 17.75
N VAL A 12 -15.24 -7.91 18.84
CA VAL A 12 -15.21 -6.67 19.65
C VAL A 12 -14.59 -5.54 18.84
N VAL A 13 -13.46 -5.78 18.17
CA VAL A 13 -12.79 -4.78 17.35
C VAL A 13 -13.63 -4.38 16.14
N GLU A 14 -14.30 -5.34 15.47
CA GLU A 14 -15.25 -5.06 14.38
C GLU A 14 -16.37 -4.10 14.83
N ARG A 15 -16.89 -4.30 16.04
CA ARG A 15 -17.92 -3.43 16.61
C ARG A 15 -17.39 -2.03 16.91
N ILE A 16 -16.16 -1.91 17.42
CA ILE A 16 -15.54 -0.63 17.74
C ILE A 16 -15.26 0.17 16.46
N VAL A 17 -14.72 -0.47 15.43
CA VAL A 17 -14.30 0.22 14.18
C VAL A 17 -15.48 0.40 13.21
N GLY A 18 -16.55 -0.38 13.34
CA GLY A 18 -17.72 -0.29 12.45
C GLY A 18 -17.47 -0.85 11.04
N ARG A 19 -16.46 -1.72 10.88
CA ARG A 19 -16.16 -2.46 9.64
C ARG A 19 -15.69 -3.87 9.96
N THR A 20 -15.65 -4.73 8.95
CA THR A 20 -14.97 -6.04 9.05
C THR A 20 -13.48 -5.85 9.32
N VAL A 21 -12.95 -6.70 10.19
CA VAL A 21 -11.56 -6.70 10.65
C VAL A 21 -10.89 -7.94 10.11
N GLU A 22 -9.77 -7.78 9.42
CA GLU A 22 -8.96 -8.87 8.91
C GLU A 22 -7.82 -9.15 9.88
N GLU A 23 -7.66 -10.41 10.32
CA GLU A 23 -6.67 -10.78 11.36
C GLU A 23 -5.28 -10.28 10.96
N GLU A 24 -4.79 -10.58 9.76
CA GLU A 24 -3.44 -10.19 9.30
C GLU A 24 -3.21 -8.69 9.12
N VAL A 25 -4.28 -7.91 8.92
CA VAL A 25 -4.19 -6.46 8.59
C VAL A 25 -4.49 -5.59 9.80
N ASP A 26 -5.38 -6.05 10.68
CA ASP A 26 -5.92 -5.27 11.78
C ASP A 26 -5.51 -5.80 13.16
N LEU A 27 -5.08 -7.07 13.28
CA LEU A 27 -4.63 -7.71 14.52
C LEU A 27 -3.29 -8.47 14.35
N GLY A 28 -2.19 -7.88 14.76
CA GLY A 28 -0.89 -8.56 14.73
C GLY A 28 -0.67 -9.39 16.01
N TYR A 29 -0.33 -10.68 15.89
CA TYR A 29 0.19 -11.46 17.02
C TYR A 29 1.70 -11.62 16.89
N GLU A 30 2.44 -11.31 17.96
CA GLU A 30 3.87 -11.58 18.07
C GLU A 30 4.10 -12.55 19.22
N THR A 31 4.72 -13.70 18.95
CA THR A 31 4.99 -14.72 19.98
C THR A 31 6.47 -15.01 20.06
N LEU A 32 7.03 -14.85 21.25
CA LEU A 32 8.44 -15.06 21.54
C LEU A 32 8.60 -16.22 22.54
N PRO A 33 9.69 -17.02 22.43
CA PRO A 33 10.06 -17.97 23.47
C PRO A 33 10.34 -17.23 24.80
N ASP A 34 9.87 -17.78 25.91
CA ASP A 34 10.12 -17.31 27.27
C ASP A 34 10.66 -18.48 28.10
N THR A 35 11.38 -18.20 29.18
CA THR A 35 11.82 -19.19 30.18
C THR A 35 10.70 -20.11 30.68
N ALA A 36 9.45 -19.65 30.68
CA ALA A 36 8.29 -20.43 31.10
C ALA A 36 7.47 -21.05 29.93
N GLY A 37 7.93 -20.92 28.69
CA GLY A 37 7.26 -21.43 27.49
C GLY A 37 7.26 -20.40 26.35
N TYR A 38 6.09 -19.85 26.04
CA TYR A 38 5.88 -18.85 25.00
C TYR A 38 5.12 -17.66 25.57
N LYS A 39 5.55 -16.45 25.24
CA LYS A 39 4.83 -15.22 25.57
C LYS A 39 4.37 -14.57 24.29
N SER A 40 3.09 -14.25 24.22
CA SER A 40 2.49 -13.61 23.06
C SER A 40 1.96 -12.23 23.42
N SER A 41 1.98 -11.31 22.46
CA SER A 41 1.28 -10.04 22.51
C SER A 41 0.41 -9.87 21.27
N VAL A 42 -0.69 -9.13 21.44
CA VAL A 42 -1.61 -8.79 20.34
C VAL A 42 -1.67 -7.28 20.14
N VAL A 43 -1.39 -6.84 18.92
CA VAL A 43 -1.40 -5.44 18.47
C VAL A 43 -2.66 -5.18 17.66
N VAL A 44 -3.55 -4.34 18.19
CA VAL A 44 -4.77 -3.90 17.50
C VAL A 44 -4.44 -2.70 16.60
N MET A 45 -4.02 -2.98 15.37
CA MET A 45 -3.50 -1.99 14.42
C MET A 45 -4.53 -0.95 14.04
N CYS A 46 -5.78 -1.37 13.81
CA CYS A 46 -6.88 -0.49 13.41
C CYS A 46 -7.35 0.49 14.50
N LEU A 47 -6.90 0.33 15.75
CA LEU A 47 -7.19 1.22 16.87
C LEU A 47 -5.95 2.01 17.32
N GLY A 48 -4.97 2.19 16.43
CA GLY A 48 -3.75 2.94 16.74
C GLY A 48 -2.62 2.09 17.29
N ASN A 49 -2.49 0.83 16.84
CA ASN A 49 -1.44 -0.12 17.24
C ASN A 49 -1.35 -0.37 18.76
N ILE A 50 -2.50 -0.52 19.42
CA ILE A 50 -2.54 -0.78 20.88
C ILE A 50 -2.10 -2.22 21.14
N ASP A 51 -1.08 -2.42 21.97
CA ASP A 51 -0.50 -3.73 22.29
C ASP A 51 -0.98 -4.28 23.64
N PHE A 52 -1.26 -5.58 23.68
CA PHE A 52 -1.67 -6.32 24.88
C PHE A 52 -0.87 -7.62 25.02
N ALA A 53 0.08 -7.65 25.95
CA ALA A 53 0.86 -8.83 26.26
C ALA A 53 0.14 -9.79 27.23
N GLY A 54 0.01 -11.05 26.83
CA GLY A 54 -0.47 -12.13 27.69
C GLY A 54 0.63 -12.68 28.62
N PRO A 55 0.26 -13.38 29.70
CA PRO A 55 1.21 -14.16 30.49
C PRO A 55 1.84 -15.31 29.66
N PRO A 56 3.05 -15.77 30.01
CA PRO A 56 3.69 -16.89 29.33
C PRO A 56 2.88 -18.18 29.51
N CYS A 57 2.79 -18.98 28.45
CA CYS A 57 2.04 -20.22 28.39
C CYS A 57 2.89 -21.34 27.77
N ARG A 58 2.52 -22.60 28.01
CA ARG A 58 3.31 -23.76 27.54
C ARG A 58 3.27 -23.97 26.02
N THR A 59 2.27 -23.43 25.33
CA THR A 59 2.12 -23.51 23.87
C THR A 59 1.88 -22.12 23.28
N ILE A 60 2.19 -21.97 21.98
CA ILE A 60 1.98 -20.72 21.24
C ILE A 60 0.49 -20.35 21.27
N GLU A 61 -0.41 -21.29 20.98
CA GLU A 61 -1.85 -21.03 20.92
C GLU A 61 -2.41 -20.57 22.28
N ALA A 62 -1.91 -21.14 23.38
CA ALA A 62 -2.29 -20.72 24.71
C ALA A 62 -1.76 -19.32 25.05
N ALA A 63 -0.54 -18.97 24.59
CA ALA A 63 0.04 -17.65 24.76
C ALA A 63 -0.76 -16.59 24.00
N GLU A 64 -1.11 -16.87 22.74
CA GLU A 64 -1.94 -15.98 21.93
C GLU A 64 -3.37 -15.83 22.49
N ASP A 65 -3.98 -16.91 22.99
CA ASP A 65 -5.28 -16.86 23.67
C ASP A 65 -5.23 -15.97 24.93
N ALA A 66 -4.12 -16.05 25.67
CA ALA A 66 -3.90 -15.24 26.86
C ALA A 66 -3.71 -13.75 26.52
N ALA A 67 -3.02 -13.44 25.42
CA ALA A 67 -2.89 -12.08 24.89
C ALA A 67 -4.26 -11.53 24.45
N ALA A 68 -5.05 -12.33 23.72
CA ALA A 68 -6.40 -11.95 23.30
C ALA A 68 -7.33 -11.69 24.49
N ARG A 69 -7.26 -12.53 25.53
CA ARG A 69 -8.02 -12.36 26.78
C ARG A 69 -7.63 -11.08 27.52
N LYS A 70 -6.34 -10.73 27.53
CA LYS A 70 -5.86 -9.48 28.12
C LYS A 70 -6.45 -8.26 27.41
N ALA A 71 -6.44 -8.26 26.07
CA ALA A 71 -7.05 -7.20 25.26
C ALA A 71 -8.56 -7.05 25.52
N LEU A 72 -9.29 -8.17 25.55
CA LEU A 72 -10.72 -8.19 25.87
C LEU A 72 -11.04 -7.60 27.25
N GLY A 73 -10.23 -7.93 28.26
CA GLY A 73 -10.36 -7.35 29.60
C GLY A 73 -10.20 -5.82 29.58
N ALA A 74 -9.22 -5.32 28.82
CA ALA A 74 -9.01 -3.87 28.69
C ALA A 74 -10.18 -3.16 28.00
N PHE A 75 -10.72 -3.73 26.92
CA PHE A 75 -11.90 -3.15 26.24
C PHE A 75 -13.16 -3.17 27.11
N ALA A 76 -13.33 -4.21 27.93
CA ALA A 76 -14.44 -4.27 28.89
C ALA A 76 -14.32 -3.18 29.97
N SER A 77 -13.12 -2.98 30.53
CA SER A 77 -12.87 -1.93 31.53
C SER A 77 -12.97 -0.51 30.97
N ALA A 78 -12.67 -0.30 29.68
CA ALA A 78 -12.75 1.01 29.02
C ALA A 78 -14.19 1.44 28.68
N GLY A 79 -15.22 0.67 29.04
CA GLY A 79 -16.62 1.00 28.75
C GLY A 79 -17.00 0.84 27.27
N ALA A 80 -16.12 0.28 26.43
CA ALA A 80 -16.34 0.11 25.00
C ALA A 80 -17.47 -0.87 24.65
N LEU A 81 -18.01 -1.58 25.64
CA LEU A 81 -19.16 -2.49 25.48
C LEU A 81 -20.51 -1.85 25.84
N ALA A 82 -20.56 -0.63 26.40
CA ALA A 82 -21.77 -0.10 27.03
C ALA A 82 -22.58 0.91 26.19
N GLN A 83 -22.13 1.33 25.01
CA GLN A 83 -22.93 2.24 24.16
C GLN A 83 -22.82 1.87 22.68
N GLY A 84 -23.85 1.17 22.17
CA GLY A 84 -24.18 1.24 20.75
C GLY A 84 -24.74 2.63 20.38
N PRO A 85 -24.75 3.03 19.10
CA PRO A 85 -25.13 4.38 18.72
C PRO A 85 -26.63 4.61 18.94
N ALA A 86 -26.98 5.36 20.00
CA ALA A 86 -28.30 5.98 20.11
C ALA A 86 -28.40 7.13 19.08
N LYS A 87 -29.44 7.08 18.24
CA LYS A 87 -29.79 8.18 17.32
C LYS A 87 -29.95 9.49 18.11
N GLN A 88 -29.00 10.41 17.97
CA GLN A 88 -29.22 11.81 18.33
C GLN A 88 -30.21 12.41 17.33
N LEU A 89 -31.42 12.75 17.81
CA LEU A 89 -32.35 13.63 17.14
C LEU A 89 -31.69 15.02 17.01
N ARG A 90 -31.40 15.47 15.78
CA ARG A 90 -30.95 16.84 15.53
C ARG A 90 -32.10 17.81 15.76
N LEU A 91 -31.97 18.69 16.75
CA LEU A 91 -32.72 19.95 16.82
C LEU A 91 -32.19 20.92 15.75
N PRO A 92 -33.05 21.76 15.15
CA PRO A 92 -32.65 22.69 14.10
C PRO A 92 -31.71 23.77 14.66
N GLN A 93 -30.56 23.96 13.99
CA GLN A 93 -29.62 25.03 14.30
C GLN A 93 -30.23 26.39 13.94
N GLN A 94 -30.20 27.32 14.90
CA GLN A 94 -30.46 28.74 14.65
C GLN A 94 -29.38 29.33 13.73
N PRO A 95 -29.74 30.28 12.85
CA PRO A 95 -28.80 30.94 11.95
C PRO A 95 -27.81 31.80 12.73
N GLN A 96 -26.51 31.55 12.53
CA GLN A 96 -25.45 32.39 13.09
C GLN A 96 -25.37 33.73 12.34
N VAL A 97 -25.35 34.81 13.12
CA VAL A 97 -25.07 36.17 12.65
C VAL A 97 -23.55 36.32 12.44
N PRO A 98 -23.08 36.92 11.33
CA PRO A 98 -21.66 37.09 11.08
C PRO A 98 -21.02 38.10 12.05
N PRO A 99 -19.75 37.89 12.45
CA PRO A 99 -19.05 38.81 13.34
C PRO A 99 -18.71 40.13 12.62
N PRO A 100 -18.69 41.26 13.34
CA PRO A 100 -18.34 42.56 12.77
C PRO A 100 -16.82 42.67 12.48
N PRO A 101 -16.43 43.55 11.54
CA PRO A 101 -15.05 43.68 11.09
C PRO A 101 -14.14 44.31 12.15
N MET A 102 -12.98 43.70 12.38
CA MET A 102 -11.95 44.22 13.29
C MET A 102 -11.28 45.46 12.72
N MET A 103 -11.38 46.58 13.45
CA MET A 103 -10.57 47.78 13.23
C MET A 103 -9.16 47.60 13.79
N LYS A 104 -8.17 48.05 13.00
CA LYS A 104 -6.75 48.11 13.36
C LYS A 104 -6.52 49.25 14.36
N THR A 105 -5.85 48.97 15.47
CA THR A 105 -5.31 50.00 16.38
C THR A 105 -3.78 50.01 16.38
N PRO A 106 -3.15 51.18 16.62
CA PRO A 106 -1.72 51.38 16.41
C PRO A 106 -0.90 51.06 17.66
N THR A 107 0.35 50.69 17.39
CA THR A 107 1.47 50.47 18.31
C THR A 107 1.72 51.60 19.31
N ALA A 108 1.89 51.27 20.59
CA ALA A 108 2.50 52.16 21.58
C ALA A 108 3.36 51.39 22.61
N LYS A 109 4.40 52.09 23.07
CA LYS A 109 5.61 51.67 23.81
C LYS A 109 5.36 51.11 25.22
N ALA A 110 6.27 50.22 25.63
CA ALA A 110 6.41 49.67 26.99
C ALA A 110 7.09 50.63 27.98
N PRO A 111 6.82 50.47 29.28
CA PRO A 111 7.86 50.61 30.32
C PRO A 111 7.87 49.42 31.32
N PRO A 112 8.93 49.29 32.15
CA PRO A 112 9.27 48.06 32.86
C PRO A 112 8.83 48.04 34.34
N GLY A 113 8.63 46.83 34.86
CA GLY A 113 8.82 46.51 36.29
C GLY A 113 7.58 46.16 37.10
N GLY A 114 7.53 44.95 37.66
CA GLY A 114 6.57 44.56 38.70
C GLY A 114 6.48 43.03 38.91
N ARG A 115 6.86 42.56 40.10
CA ARG A 115 6.93 41.16 40.57
C ARG A 115 5.55 40.60 41.04
N PRO A 116 5.44 39.29 41.36
CA PRO A 116 4.25 38.48 41.09
C PRO A 116 3.25 38.43 42.24
N LEU A 117 1.97 38.21 41.90
CA LEU A 117 0.92 37.87 42.86
C LEU A 117 0.26 36.52 42.49
N GLN A 118 0.41 35.63 43.46
CA GLN A 118 -0.14 34.29 43.60
C GLN A 118 -1.67 34.39 43.81
N THR A 119 -2.46 33.68 42.99
CA THR A 119 -3.87 33.41 43.31
C THR A 119 -4.23 31.97 42.98
N GLN A 120 -4.64 31.27 44.05
CA GLN A 120 -5.16 29.91 44.05
C GLN A 120 -6.58 29.88 43.46
N TRP A 121 -6.90 28.82 42.72
CA TRP A 121 -8.25 28.50 42.27
C TRP A 121 -8.86 27.43 43.20
N PRO A 122 -10.14 27.54 43.59
CA PRO A 122 -10.82 26.52 44.38
C PRO A 122 -11.40 25.39 43.50
N PRO A 123 -11.59 24.17 44.05
CA PRO A 123 -12.21 23.07 43.32
C PRO A 123 -13.75 23.15 43.37
N ALA A 124 -14.39 22.78 42.26
CA ALA A 124 -15.84 22.61 42.17
C ALA A 124 -16.28 21.18 42.56
N PRO A 125 -17.53 20.98 43.02
CA PRO A 125 -17.91 19.86 43.87
C PRO A 125 -18.39 18.61 43.13
N MET A 126 -18.18 17.46 43.77
CA MET A 126 -18.78 16.18 43.43
C MET A 126 -20.23 16.11 43.89
N HIS A 127 -21.14 15.73 42.99
CA HIS A 127 -22.46 15.22 43.35
C HIS A 127 -22.51 13.71 43.13
N ALA A 128 -22.74 13.00 44.22
CA ALA A 128 -23.14 11.60 44.27
C ALA A 128 -24.61 11.46 43.86
N ILE A 129 -24.94 10.42 43.07
CA ILE A 129 -26.27 9.83 43.02
C ILE A 129 -26.11 8.31 43.13
N SER A 130 -26.85 7.75 44.07
CA SER A 130 -26.84 6.35 44.49
C SER A 130 -28.04 5.57 43.95
N PHE A 131 -27.90 4.23 43.99
CA PHE A 131 -28.93 3.19 44.04
C PHE A 131 -29.84 2.97 42.82
N ALA A 132 -29.61 1.87 42.09
CA ALA A 132 -30.49 0.69 42.10
C ALA A 132 -29.95 -0.39 41.13
N VAL A 133 -29.29 -1.42 41.66
CA VAL A 133 -29.03 -2.68 40.95
C VAL A 133 -29.34 -3.82 41.91
N LYS A 134 -30.52 -4.42 41.74
CA LYS A 134 -30.87 -5.76 42.20
C LYS A 134 -32.18 -6.14 41.47
N GLU A 135 -32.20 -7.34 40.89
CA GLU A 135 -33.31 -8.01 40.20
C GLU A 135 -33.39 -7.99 38.66
N GLU A 136 -32.32 -8.39 37.95
CA GLU A 136 -32.52 -8.91 36.58
C GLU A 136 -31.42 -9.88 36.09
N ILE A 137 -30.99 -10.80 36.97
CA ILE A 137 -30.09 -11.93 36.60
C ILE A 137 -30.69 -13.25 37.11
N GLN A 138 -31.95 -13.52 36.73
CA GLN A 138 -32.57 -14.82 37.03
C GLN A 138 -33.54 -15.33 35.95
N LEU A 139 -33.43 -14.83 34.71
CA LEU A 139 -34.34 -15.24 33.61
C LEU A 139 -33.63 -15.67 32.31
N LEU A 140 -32.45 -16.30 32.41
CA LEU A 140 -31.72 -16.85 31.25
C LEU A 140 -31.22 -18.30 31.43
N CYS A 141 -31.84 -19.06 32.34
CA CYS A 141 -31.48 -20.47 32.59
C CYS A 141 -32.65 -21.47 32.46
N HIS A 142 -33.73 -21.15 31.76
CA HIS A 142 -34.88 -22.08 31.67
C HIS A 142 -35.57 -22.14 30.30
N GLU A 143 -34.82 -22.44 29.24
CA GLU A 143 -35.44 -22.79 27.94
C GLU A 143 -34.68 -23.89 27.19
N ALA A 144 -34.26 -24.94 27.91
CA ALA A 144 -33.66 -26.14 27.35
C ALA A 144 -34.64 -27.35 27.29
N LEU A 145 -35.95 -27.15 27.36
CA LEU A 145 -36.89 -28.26 27.57
C LEU A 145 -38.26 -28.06 26.91
N LEU A 146 -38.32 -27.92 25.58
CA LEU A 146 -39.56 -28.21 24.85
C LEU A 146 -39.36 -28.52 23.34
N VAL A 147 -38.70 -29.63 23.05
CA VAL A 147 -38.82 -30.31 21.76
C VAL A 147 -39.86 -31.43 21.88
N LYS A 148 -41.11 -31.18 21.44
CA LYS A 148 -42.00 -32.18 20.79
C LYS A 148 -43.37 -31.58 20.45
N LYS A 149 -43.77 -31.78 19.17
CA LYS A 149 -45.07 -31.49 18.50
C LYS A 149 -45.22 -30.00 18.11
N LEU A 150 -45.28 -29.63 16.83
CA LEU A 150 -46.32 -30.01 15.87
C LEU A 150 -45.79 -30.09 14.42
N LYS A 151 -46.26 -31.11 13.71
CA LYS A 151 -46.27 -31.22 12.24
C LYS A 151 -47.51 -30.48 11.69
N THR A 152 -47.52 -30.33 10.36
CA THR A 152 -48.53 -29.77 9.44
C THR A 152 -48.29 -28.29 9.14
N GLY A 153 -48.20 -27.82 7.88
CA GLY A 153 -48.28 -28.41 6.56
C GLY A 153 -48.44 -27.26 5.56
N ASN A 154 -47.63 -27.21 4.50
CA ASN A 154 -48.03 -26.79 3.16
C ASN A 154 -46.82 -26.82 2.21
N GLN A 155 -46.90 -27.69 1.22
CA GLN A 155 -45.96 -27.81 0.11
C GLN A 155 -46.34 -26.81 -0.98
N ILE A 156 -45.34 -26.16 -1.56
CA ILE A 156 -45.40 -25.50 -2.88
C ILE A 156 -44.42 -26.27 -3.77
N PRO A 157 -44.78 -26.63 -5.03
CA PRO A 157 -44.01 -27.58 -5.81
C PRO A 157 -42.68 -27.00 -6.31
N HIS A 158 -41.60 -27.74 -6.03
CA HIS A 158 -40.25 -27.45 -6.49
C HIS A 158 -40.09 -28.00 -7.92
N GLN A 159 -40.16 -27.14 -8.96
CA GLN A 159 -39.72 -27.50 -10.30
C GLN A 159 -38.20 -27.28 -10.41
N GLN A 160 -37.45 -28.37 -10.51
CA GLN A 160 -36.02 -28.35 -10.84
C GLN A 160 -35.85 -28.23 -12.36
N PHE A 161 -35.39 -27.07 -12.83
CA PHE A 161 -34.85 -26.91 -14.18
C PHE A 161 -33.34 -27.17 -14.12
N PHE A 162 -32.89 -28.28 -14.71
CA PHE A 162 -31.47 -28.51 -15.02
C PHE A 162 -31.21 -28.09 -16.47
N GLN A 163 -30.42 -27.03 -16.65
CA GLN A 163 -29.77 -26.73 -17.94
C GLN A 163 -28.25 -26.85 -17.74
N GLN A 164 -27.59 -27.57 -18.65
CA GLN A 164 -26.14 -27.76 -18.63
C GLN A 164 -25.41 -26.55 -19.26
N PRO A 165 -24.29 -26.06 -18.69
CA PRO A 165 -23.60 -24.87 -19.18
C PRO A 165 -22.53 -25.16 -20.26
N THR A 166 -22.31 -24.10 -21.04
CA THR A 166 -21.22 -23.82 -21.98
C THR A 166 -19.83 -23.75 -21.31
N SER A 167 -18.78 -23.77 -22.13
CA SER A 167 -17.33 -23.98 -21.87
C SER A 167 -16.75 -23.70 -20.45
N VAL A 168 -15.80 -24.56 -20.05
CA VAL A 168 -15.19 -24.66 -18.70
C VAL A 168 -14.43 -23.40 -18.25
N ALA A 169 -13.82 -22.64 -19.18
CA ALA A 169 -12.99 -21.49 -18.85
C ALA A 169 -13.80 -20.21 -18.51
N GLU A 170 -14.93 -20.00 -19.20
CA GLU A 170 -15.80 -18.86 -18.94
C GLU A 170 -16.55 -19.03 -17.60
N ALA A 171 -16.90 -20.28 -17.26
CA ALA A 171 -17.48 -20.63 -15.97
C ALA A 171 -16.55 -20.28 -14.80
N ALA A 172 -15.24 -20.52 -14.92
CA ALA A 172 -14.27 -20.25 -13.86
C ALA A 172 -14.11 -18.75 -13.55
N SER A 173 -14.05 -17.90 -14.58
CA SER A 173 -13.95 -16.44 -14.42
C SER A 173 -15.21 -15.82 -13.82
N GLN A 174 -16.40 -16.31 -14.22
CA GLN A 174 -17.68 -15.84 -13.68
C GLN A 174 -17.84 -16.18 -12.19
N ILE A 175 -17.26 -17.30 -11.74
CA ILE A 175 -17.31 -17.70 -10.32
C ILE A 175 -16.53 -16.71 -9.44
N ALA A 176 -15.34 -16.25 -9.86
CA ALA A 176 -14.48 -15.39 -9.04
C ALA A 176 -15.15 -14.06 -8.61
N ASN A 177 -16.10 -13.53 -9.41
CA ASN A 177 -16.82 -12.28 -9.13
C ASN A 177 -18.32 -12.47 -8.83
N ALA A 178 -18.81 -13.71 -8.70
CA ALA A 178 -20.23 -14.01 -8.55
C ALA A 178 -20.89 -13.33 -7.33
N LYS A 179 -20.19 -13.28 -6.18
CA LYS A 179 -20.69 -12.64 -4.95
C LYS A 179 -20.87 -11.12 -5.11
N GLY A 180 -19.92 -10.45 -5.77
CA GLY A 180 -20.01 -9.03 -6.07
C GLY A 180 -21.16 -8.72 -7.04
N ASN A 181 -21.31 -9.54 -8.08
CA ASN A 181 -22.39 -9.38 -9.07
C ASN A 181 -23.78 -9.60 -8.46
N LEU A 182 -23.92 -10.60 -7.58
CA LEU A 182 -25.16 -10.84 -6.84
C LEU A 182 -25.53 -9.64 -5.96
N ASN A 183 -24.59 -9.11 -5.18
CA ASN A 183 -24.85 -7.94 -4.33
C ASN A 183 -25.29 -6.73 -5.15
N GLN A 184 -24.63 -6.44 -6.26
CA GLN A 184 -25.02 -5.34 -7.15
C GLN A 184 -26.44 -5.52 -7.72
N LEU A 185 -26.83 -6.75 -8.09
CA LEU A 185 -28.18 -7.04 -8.59
C LEU A 185 -29.23 -6.84 -7.49
N ILE A 186 -29.00 -7.36 -6.28
CA ILE A 186 -29.95 -7.24 -5.17
C ILE A 186 -30.09 -5.76 -4.74
N SER A 187 -28.99 -4.98 -4.69
CA SER A 187 -29.08 -3.54 -4.37
C SER A 187 -30.01 -2.80 -5.34
N LYS A 188 -29.98 -3.16 -6.62
CA LYS A 188 -30.87 -2.57 -7.64
C LYS A 188 -32.32 -2.99 -7.46
N LEU A 189 -32.56 -4.29 -7.25
CA LEU A 189 -33.92 -4.82 -7.02
C LEU A 189 -34.59 -4.17 -5.79
N LEU A 190 -33.80 -3.84 -4.76
CA LEU A 190 -34.30 -3.20 -3.55
C LEU A 190 -34.31 -1.66 -3.62
N GLY A 191 -33.64 -1.05 -4.60
CA GLY A 191 -33.51 0.40 -4.71
C GLY A 191 -32.76 1.06 -3.55
N ARG A 192 -31.94 0.31 -2.80
CA ARG A 192 -31.17 0.80 -1.63
C ARG A 192 -29.86 0.04 -1.46
N SER A 193 -28.96 0.59 -0.64
CA SER A 193 -27.78 -0.14 -0.17
C SER A 193 -28.20 -1.39 0.60
N LEU A 194 -27.43 -2.47 0.44
CA LEU A 194 -27.66 -3.72 1.17
C LEU A 194 -27.16 -3.60 2.60
N ASP A 195 -27.97 -4.08 3.52
CA ASP A 195 -27.59 -4.37 4.88
C ASP A 195 -27.18 -5.84 5.01
N LYS A 196 -26.48 -6.19 6.10
CA LYS A 196 -26.06 -7.57 6.38
C LYS A 196 -27.23 -8.56 6.48
N ALA A 197 -28.44 -8.07 6.77
CA ALA A 197 -29.65 -8.88 6.84
C ALA A 197 -30.28 -9.19 5.48
N ASP A 198 -29.84 -8.54 4.40
CA ASP A 198 -30.42 -8.73 3.07
C ASP A 198 -29.90 -9.99 2.37
N VAL A 199 -28.70 -10.46 2.73
CA VAL A 199 -28.05 -11.64 2.12
C VAL A 199 -27.38 -12.46 3.21
N GLU A 200 -27.84 -13.68 3.41
CA GLU A 200 -27.35 -14.61 4.42
C GLU A 200 -26.69 -15.81 3.72
N PHE A 201 -25.49 -16.20 4.16
CA PHE A 201 -24.81 -17.40 3.67
C PHE A 201 -24.74 -18.46 4.76
N THR A 202 -25.20 -19.67 4.44
CA THR A 202 -25.03 -20.86 5.29
C THR A 202 -24.12 -21.83 4.55
N VAL A 203 -22.96 -22.15 5.14
CA VAL A 203 -22.02 -23.11 4.57
C VAL A 203 -22.04 -24.39 5.38
N ASN A 204 -22.29 -25.50 4.71
CA ASN A 204 -22.26 -26.84 5.28
C ASN A 204 -20.97 -27.55 4.80
N GLU A 205 -20.25 -28.15 5.74
CA GLU A 205 -19.15 -29.05 5.42
C GLU A 205 -19.72 -30.44 5.15
N LEU A 206 -19.41 -30.99 3.97
CA LEU A 206 -19.84 -32.30 3.53
C LEU A 206 -18.76 -33.35 3.84
N GLN A 207 -19.16 -34.62 3.86
CA GLN A 207 -18.21 -35.72 4.00
C GLN A 207 -17.18 -35.69 2.87
N GLY A 208 -15.89 -35.79 3.22
CA GLY A 208 -14.78 -35.70 2.27
C GLY A 208 -14.11 -34.31 2.18
N GLY A 209 -14.38 -33.40 3.12
CA GLY A 209 -13.67 -32.12 3.22
C GLY A 209 -14.07 -31.10 2.16
N SER A 210 -15.25 -31.26 1.56
CA SER A 210 -15.83 -30.28 0.63
C SER A 210 -16.87 -29.41 1.34
N PHE A 211 -17.10 -28.21 0.83
CA PHE A 211 -18.02 -27.23 1.38
C PHE A 211 -19.13 -26.96 0.38
N GLN A 212 -20.38 -26.91 0.84
CA GLN A 212 -21.51 -26.44 0.05
C GLN A 212 -22.17 -25.26 0.74
N ALA A 213 -22.33 -24.15 0.02
CA ALA A 213 -23.01 -22.97 0.53
C ALA A 213 -24.45 -22.89 0.00
N VAL A 214 -25.33 -22.33 0.82
CA VAL A 214 -26.66 -21.87 0.47
C VAL A 214 -26.73 -20.37 0.74
N VAL A 215 -27.09 -19.59 -0.27
CA VAL A 215 -27.37 -18.15 -0.10
C VAL A 215 -28.86 -17.95 0.03
N ARG A 216 -29.28 -17.22 1.07
CA ARG A 216 -30.66 -16.85 1.36
C ARG A 216 -30.80 -15.33 1.24
N ILE A 217 -31.88 -14.86 0.63
CA ILE A 217 -32.13 -13.44 0.39
C ILE A 217 -33.46 -13.05 1.07
N PRO A 218 -33.45 -12.77 2.39
CA PRO A 218 -34.66 -12.44 3.16
C PRO A 218 -35.48 -11.30 2.55
N SER A 219 -34.79 -10.29 2.03
CA SER A 219 -35.39 -9.07 1.46
C SER A 219 -36.13 -9.30 0.14
N LEU A 220 -35.92 -10.43 -0.54
CA LEU A 220 -36.66 -10.85 -1.76
C LEU A 220 -37.60 -12.03 -1.47
N GLY A 221 -38.26 -12.02 -0.32
CA GLY A 221 -39.22 -13.06 0.07
C GLY A 221 -38.56 -14.34 0.61
N GLY A 222 -37.30 -14.27 1.05
CA GLY A 222 -36.62 -15.39 1.70
C GLY A 222 -36.16 -16.51 0.76
N GLN A 223 -36.05 -16.22 -0.54
CA GLN A 223 -35.56 -17.19 -1.53
C GLN A 223 -34.17 -17.70 -1.18
N SER A 224 -33.92 -18.98 -1.42
CA SER A 224 -32.67 -19.66 -1.08
C SER A 224 -32.13 -20.45 -2.27
N PHE A 225 -30.82 -20.36 -2.49
CA PHE A 225 -30.14 -20.95 -3.64
C PHE A 225 -28.90 -21.71 -3.17
N ALA A 226 -28.83 -23.00 -3.48
CA ALA A 226 -27.70 -23.85 -3.13
C ALA A 226 -26.67 -23.87 -4.26
N GLY A 227 -25.40 -23.67 -3.92
CA GLY A 227 -24.27 -23.81 -4.85
C GLY A 227 -23.80 -25.25 -4.99
N ALA A 228 -22.84 -25.48 -5.88
CA ALA A 228 -22.15 -26.76 -6.00
C ALA A 228 -21.14 -26.95 -4.84
N PRO A 229 -20.87 -28.20 -4.42
CA PRO A 229 -19.78 -28.50 -3.49
C PRO A 229 -18.42 -28.07 -4.05
N CYS A 230 -17.62 -27.37 -3.24
CA CYS A 230 -16.29 -26.88 -3.60
C CYS A 230 -15.25 -27.28 -2.55
N SER A 231 -13.97 -27.34 -2.91
CA SER A 231 -12.89 -27.69 -1.97
C SER A 231 -12.59 -26.58 -0.94
N LYS A 232 -13.01 -25.35 -1.19
CA LYS A 232 -12.85 -24.21 -0.29
C LYS A 232 -14.21 -23.58 0.03
N LYS A 233 -14.35 -23.11 1.27
CA LYS A 233 -15.54 -22.39 1.75
C LYS A 233 -15.88 -21.15 0.90
N LYS A 234 -14.85 -20.36 0.53
CA LYS A 234 -15.01 -19.18 -0.31
C LYS A 234 -15.60 -19.55 -1.68
N ASP A 235 -15.04 -20.57 -2.32
CA ASP A 235 -15.49 -21.03 -3.64
C ASP A 235 -16.93 -21.55 -3.59
N ALA A 236 -17.33 -22.21 -2.49
CA ALA A 236 -18.71 -22.65 -2.26
C ALA A 236 -19.69 -21.45 -2.19
N GLU A 237 -19.33 -20.37 -1.49
CA GLU A 237 -20.15 -19.14 -1.44
C GLU A 237 -20.26 -18.47 -2.81
N HIS A 238 -19.17 -18.43 -3.57
CA HIS A 238 -19.17 -17.91 -4.94
C HIS A 238 -20.04 -18.77 -5.86
N SER A 239 -20.01 -20.09 -5.71
CA SER A 239 -20.88 -21.03 -6.43
C SER A 239 -22.36 -20.79 -6.13
N ALA A 240 -22.74 -20.67 -4.85
CA ALA A 240 -24.12 -20.36 -4.45
C ALA A 240 -24.57 -18.99 -4.97
N SER A 241 -23.67 -18.01 -4.94
CA SER A 241 -23.93 -16.67 -5.46
C SER A 241 -24.17 -16.66 -6.97
N ALA A 242 -23.45 -17.50 -7.73
CA ALA A 242 -23.63 -17.62 -9.17
C ALA A 242 -25.00 -18.22 -9.52
N VAL A 243 -25.45 -19.24 -8.79
CA VAL A 243 -26.80 -19.83 -8.95
C VAL A 243 -27.88 -18.78 -8.65
N ALA A 244 -27.78 -18.09 -7.52
CA ALA A 244 -28.73 -17.03 -7.15
C ALA A 244 -28.76 -15.90 -8.19
N PHE A 245 -27.59 -15.45 -8.65
CA PHE A 245 -27.48 -14.39 -9.65
C PHE A 245 -28.17 -14.79 -10.96
N ASN A 246 -27.92 -16.00 -11.46
CA ASN A 246 -28.53 -16.47 -12.70
C ASN A 246 -30.05 -16.64 -12.58
N CYS A 247 -30.54 -17.18 -11.45
CA CYS A 247 -31.98 -17.30 -11.20
C CYS A 247 -32.67 -15.93 -11.10
N LEU A 248 -32.12 -14.99 -10.33
CA LEU A 248 -32.69 -13.64 -10.19
C LEU A 248 -32.60 -12.85 -11.49
N LYS A 249 -31.51 -13.00 -12.25
CA LYS A 249 -31.33 -12.41 -13.58
C LYS A 249 -32.41 -12.87 -14.56
N ALA A 250 -32.76 -14.17 -14.53
CA ALA A 250 -33.82 -14.73 -15.36
C ALA A 250 -35.22 -14.25 -14.92
N ALA A 251 -35.45 -14.11 -13.62
CA ALA A 251 -36.72 -13.62 -13.07
C ALA A 251 -36.93 -12.10 -13.28
N HIS A 252 -35.85 -11.33 -13.34
CA HIS A 252 -35.87 -9.86 -13.48
C HIS A 252 -35.00 -9.39 -14.64
N PRO A 253 -35.34 -9.76 -15.89
CA PRO A 253 -34.50 -9.47 -17.06
C PRO A 253 -34.33 -7.97 -17.34
N SER A 254 -35.24 -7.11 -16.85
CA SER A 254 -35.15 -5.65 -16.97
C SER A 254 -34.16 -4.99 -16.00
N GLU A 255 -33.84 -5.65 -14.88
CA GLU A 255 -33.02 -5.10 -13.78
C GLU A 255 -31.56 -5.58 -13.81
N VAL A 256 -31.23 -6.42 -14.80
CA VAL A 256 -29.88 -6.92 -15.02
C VAL A 256 -28.95 -5.72 -15.21
N PRO A 257 -27.85 -5.62 -14.43
CA PRO A 257 -26.81 -4.66 -14.71
C PRO A 257 -26.36 -4.86 -16.15
N ARG A 258 -26.68 -3.89 -17.02
CA ARG A 258 -25.88 -3.72 -18.24
C ARG A 258 -24.43 -3.64 -17.74
N PRO A 259 -23.51 -4.48 -18.24
CA PRO A 259 -22.09 -4.33 -17.91
C PRO A 259 -21.80 -2.85 -18.08
N PRO A 260 -21.24 -2.16 -17.06
CA PRO A 260 -21.32 -0.71 -16.95
C PRO A 260 -20.98 -0.10 -18.30
N GLN A 261 -22.02 0.21 -19.07
CA GLN A 261 -21.92 1.04 -20.25
C GLN A 261 -21.67 2.34 -19.57
N GLY A 262 -20.39 2.68 -19.42
CA GLY A 262 -19.96 3.86 -18.71
C GLY A 262 -20.79 4.99 -19.27
N LYS A 263 -21.86 5.35 -18.57
CA LYS A 263 -22.38 6.70 -18.58
C LYS A 263 -21.13 7.42 -18.13
N LYS A 264 -20.42 7.94 -19.12
CA LYS A 264 -19.47 9.02 -18.96
C LYS A 264 -20.27 10.04 -18.18
N ARG A 265 -20.27 9.94 -16.84
CA ARG A 265 -20.02 11.12 -16.04
C ARG A 265 -18.88 11.74 -16.83
N PRO A 266 -19.03 12.95 -17.40
CA PRO A 266 -17.86 13.63 -17.88
C PRO A 266 -16.84 13.39 -16.78
N LEU A 267 -15.69 12.81 -17.12
CA LEU A 267 -14.53 13.00 -16.27
C LEU A 267 -14.55 14.52 -16.13
N SER A 268 -15.13 14.99 -15.02
CA SER A 268 -14.87 16.32 -14.54
C SER A 268 -13.37 16.32 -14.60
N GLU A 269 -12.84 17.23 -15.40
CA GLU A 269 -11.43 17.50 -15.50
C GLU A 269 -10.95 17.75 -14.07
N SER A 270 -10.68 16.67 -13.34
CA SER A 270 -9.75 16.63 -12.24
C SER A 270 -8.45 16.85 -12.98
N GLY A 271 -8.22 18.10 -13.35
CA GLY A 271 -6.96 18.57 -13.85
C GLY A 271 -5.94 17.99 -12.91
N THR A 272 -5.09 17.12 -13.44
CA THR A 272 -4.08 16.43 -12.68
C THR A 272 -3.31 17.50 -11.91
N PRO A 273 -3.36 17.53 -10.56
CA PRO A 273 -2.70 18.59 -9.79
C PRO A 273 -1.18 18.62 -9.99
N ALA A 274 -0.61 17.62 -10.67
CA ALA A 274 0.81 17.52 -11.02
C ALA A 274 1.35 18.69 -11.86
N LEU A 275 0.53 19.34 -12.71
CA LEU A 275 0.99 20.50 -13.50
C LEU A 275 1.01 21.82 -12.71
N ALA A 276 0.55 21.83 -11.45
CA ALA A 276 0.50 23.06 -10.65
C ALA A 276 1.87 23.44 -10.05
N GLU A 277 2.85 22.54 -10.04
CA GLU A 277 4.19 22.89 -9.57
C GLU A 277 4.96 23.69 -10.64
N PRO A 278 5.51 24.87 -10.28
CA PRO A 278 6.37 25.63 -11.18
C PRO A 278 7.52 24.76 -11.71
N GLY A 279 7.79 24.85 -13.02
CA GLY A 279 8.90 24.14 -13.67
C GLY A 279 8.56 22.76 -14.25
N VAL A 280 7.51 22.06 -13.78
CA VAL A 280 7.15 20.71 -14.31
C VAL A 280 6.81 20.77 -15.80
N ALA A 281 6.07 21.80 -16.23
CA ALA A 281 5.71 21.96 -17.63
C ALA A 281 6.90 22.37 -18.52
N GLU A 282 7.95 22.96 -17.95
CA GLU A 282 9.18 23.29 -18.65
C GLU A 282 10.05 22.05 -18.80
N GLU A 283 10.18 21.25 -17.74
CA GLU A 283 10.85 19.96 -17.77
C GLU A 283 10.22 18.99 -18.79
N PHE A 284 8.89 18.91 -18.87
CA PHE A 284 8.26 18.05 -19.89
C PHE A 284 8.54 18.53 -21.31
N ARG A 285 8.73 19.84 -21.52
CA ARG A 285 9.17 20.38 -22.82
C ARG A 285 10.62 20.06 -23.08
N GLU A 286 11.49 20.16 -22.09
CA GLU A 286 12.89 19.71 -22.22
C GLU A 286 12.94 18.24 -22.66
N TRP A 287 12.14 17.37 -22.05
CA TRP A 287 12.07 15.95 -22.46
C TRP A 287 11.53 15.78 -23.88
N GLN A 288 10.53 16.57 -24.26
CA GLN A 288 9.98 16.58 -25.62
C GLN A 288 11.04 17.01 -26.63
N GLU A 289 11.75 18.11 -26.39
CA GLU A 289 12.77 18.67 -27.27
C GLU A 289 14.02 17.78 -27.36
N ALA A 290 14.42 17.17 -26.25
CA ALA A 290 15.56 16.27 -26.21
C ALA A 290 15.31 14.97 -26.97
N ARG A 291 14.06 14.50 -27.06
CA ARG A 291 13.73 13.18 -27.62
C ARG A 291 12.99 13.21 -28.94
N LEU A 292 12.20 14.24 -29.21
CA LEU A 292 11.36 14.34 -30.40
C LEU A 292 11.86 15.41 -31.36
N GLU A 293 11.62 15.18 -32.64
CA GLU A 293 11.77 16.16 -33.71
C GLU A 293 10.47 16.31 -34.49
N SER A 294 10.30 17.46 -35.14
CA SER A 294 9.18 17.70 -36.04
C SER A 294 9.25 16.76 -37.24
N LEU A 295 8.09 16.26 -37.67
CA LEU A 295 7.97 15.39 -38.83
C LEU A 295 8.25 16.18 -40.12
N ALA A 296 9.12 15.67 -40.99
CA ALA A 296 9.37 16.28 -42.30
C ALA A 296 8.16 16.11 -43.23
N GLU A 297 8.02 16.98 -44.22
CA GLU A 297 6.94 16.88 -45.21
C GLU A 297 7.06 15.54 -45.97
N GLY A 298 6.00 14.71 -45.86
CA GLY A 298 5.95 13.39 -46.50
C GLY A 298 6.30 12.21 -45.58
N ASP A 299 6.90 12.46 -44.41
CA ASP A 299 7.12 11.40 -43.42
C ASP A 299 5.78 10.98 -42.78
N VAL A 300 5.68 9.69 -42.42
CA VAL A 300 4.53 9.14 -41.70
C VAL A 300 4.99 8.73 -40.31
N ALA A 301 4.36 9.27 -39.28
CA ALA A 301 4.60 8.89 -37.89
C ALA A 301 3.32 8.35 -37.25
N ASP A 302 3.47 7.27 -36.49
CA ASP A 302 2.38 6.68 -35.72
C ASP A 302 2.19 7.44 -34.40
N HIS A 303 1.17 8.30 -34.35
CA HIS A 303 0.79 9.01 -33.13
C HIS A 303 0.40 8.10 -31.95
N THR A 304 0.20 6.79 -32.17
CA THR A 304 -0.07 5.80 -31.12
C THR A 304 1.18 5.10 -30.60
N SER A 305 2.34 5.33 -31.21
CA SER A 305 3.62 4.72 -30.83
C SER A 305 4.02 5.07 -29.40
N LEU A 306 4.52 4.07 -28.65
CA LEU A 306 5.13 4.27 -27.34
C LEU A 306 6.39 5.14 -27.37
N ASP A 307 6.95 5.44 -28.54
CA ASP A 307 8.05 6.40 -28.69
C ASP A 307 7.70 7.81 -28.18
N LEU A 308 6.40 8.13 -28.16
CA LEU A 308 5.86 9.41 -27.70
C LEU A 308 5.56 9.42 -26.20
N PHE A 309 5.87 8.33 -25.49
CA PHE A 309 5.79 8.19 -24.04
C PHE A 309 7.20 8.22 -23.43
N TYR A 310 7.39 9.00 -22.38
CA TYR A 310 8.64 9.04 -21.64
C TYR A 310 8.40 9.36 -20.17
N GLY A 311 8.88 8.51 -19.26
CA GLY A 311 8.83 8.77 -17.82
C GLY A 311 7.44 9.11 -17.26
N GLN A 312 6.38 8.43 -17.72
CA GLN A 312 4.96 8.71 -17.38
C GLN A 312 4.39 10.00 -17.99
N VAL A 313 4.99 10.49 -19.06
CA VAL A 313 4.54 11.70 -19.76
C VAL A 313 4.28 11.38 -21.22
N CYS A 314 3.12 11.81 -21.72
CA CYS A 314 2.89 11.89 -23.16
C CYS A 314 3.62 13.12 -23.68
N LEU A 315 4.66 12.95 -24.48
CA LEU A 315 5.48 14.05 -25.00
C LEU A 315 4.72 14.92 -26.01
N VAL A 316 3.64 14.43 -26.61
CA VAL A 316 2.77 15.24 -27.49
C VAL A 316 1.80 16.11 -26.68
N CYS A 317 1.22 15.54 -25.63
CA CYS A 317 0.22 16.23 -24.82
C CYS A 317 0.83 17.02 -23.66
N LEU A 318 2.07 16.73 -23.27
CA LEU A 318 2.71 17.19 -22.03
C LEU A 318 1.80 16.92 -20.81
N THR A 319 1.18 15.74 -20.80
CA THR A 319 0.29 15.29 -19.73
C THR A 319 0.80 14.00 -19.13
N VAL A 320 0.63 13.88 -17.82
CA VAL A 320 0.92 12.64 -17.08
C VAL A 320 0.00 11.52 -17.55
N VAL A 321 0.58 10.36 -17.87
CA VAL A 321 -0.11 9.16 -18.33
C VAL A 321 0.65 7.94 -17.79
N SER A 322 -0.06 6.88 -17.41
CA SER A 322 0.58 5.61 -17.07
C SER A 322 0.89 4.80 -18.31
N VAL A 323 1.86 3.89 -18.24
CA VAL A 323 2.13 2.97 -19.37
C VAL A 323 0.89 2.14 -19.70
N ARG A 324 0.16 1.68 -18.68
CA ARG A 324 -1.14 0.97 -18.84
C ARG A 324 -2.26 1.85 -19.37
N GLY A 325 -2.15 3.16 -19.16
CA GLY A 325 -3.09 4.17 -19.66
C GLY A 325 -2.70 4.73 -21.02
N TRP A 326 -1.58 4.27 -21.62
CA TRP A 326 -1.07 4.80 -22.87
C TRP A 326 -2.02 4.56 -24.03
N GLU A 327 -2.41 3.30 -24.29
CA GLU A 327 -3.28 2.93 -25.41
C GLU A 327 -4.61 3.71 -25.43
N PRO A 328 -5.38 3.80 -24.33
CA PRO A 328 -6.61 4.61 -24.35
C PRO A 328 -6.33 6.13 -24.46
N HIS A 329 -5.17 6.61 -24.00
CA HIS A 329 -4.77 8.01 -24.13
C HIS A 329 -4.41 8.37 -25.57
N SER A 330 -3.52 7.60 -26.20
CA SER A 330 -2.99 7.87 -27.54
C SER A 330 -4.05 7.70 -28.62
N ASN A 331 -5.02 6.80 -28.43
CA ASN A 331 -6.22 6.69 -29.28
C ASN A 331 -7.27 7.81 -29.04
N GLY A 332 -7.04 8.71 -28.07
CA GLY A 332 -7.96 9.78 -27.73
C GLY A 332 -7.96 10.94 -28.72
N GLN A 333 -9.14 11.52 -29.00
CA GLN A 333 -9.28 12.67 -29.91
C GLN A 333 -8.44 13.89 -29.52
N LYS A 334 -8.25 14.13 -28.20
CA LYS A 334 -7.42 15.24 -27.71
C LYS A 334 -5.95 15.06 -28.11
N HIS A 335 -5.42 13.83 -27.98
CA HIS A 335 -4.06 13.48 -28.39
C HIS A 335 -3.90 13.57 -29.89
N ALA A 336 -4.78 12.91 -30.66
CA ALA A 336 -4.75 12.95 -32.12
C ALA A 336 -4.80 14.39 -32.67
N LYS A 337 -5.64 15.27 -32.10
CA LYS A 337 -5.70 16.68 -32.51
C LYS A 337 -4.41 17.43 -32.22
N ARG A 338 -3.79 17.21 -31.04
CA ARG A 338 -2.50 17.84 -30.71
C ARG A 338 -1.38 17.36 -31.63
N PHE A 339 -1.33 16.05 -31.90
CA PHE A 339 -0.39 15.49 -32.86
C PHE A 339 -0.59 16.06 -34.26
N GLN A 340 -1.82 16.23 -34.73
CA GLN A 340 -2.10 16.86 -36.03
C GLN A 340 -1.63 18.32 -36.11
N MET A 341 -1.66 19.06 -34.99
CA MET A 341 -1.20 20.46 -34.95
C MET A 341 0.33 20.58 -34.96
N ALA A 342 1.02 19.62 -34.38
CA ALA A 342 2.48 19.55 -34.36
C ALA A 342 2.89 18.07 -34.48
N PRO A 343 2.98 17.52 -35.70
CA PRO A 343 3.41 16.14 -35.90
C PRO A 343 4.88 15.98 -35.51
N MET A 344 5.17 14.97 -34.70
CA MET A 344 6.51 14.72 -34.18
C MET A 344 6.84 13.23 -34.26
N LYS A 345 8.14 12.92 -34.30
CA LYS A 345 8.66 11.55 -34.20
C LYS A 345 9.85 11.53 -33.24
N LEU A 346 10.20 10.34 -32.77
CA LEU A 346 11.46 10.15 -32.03
C LEU A 346 12.63 10.54 -32.93
N ARG A 347 13.58 11.30 -32.37
CA ARG A 347 14.80 11.65 -33.10
C ARG A 347 15.60 10.40 -33.42
N ALA A 348 16.30 10.42 -34.55
CA ALA A 348 17.11 9.29 -35.01
C ALA A 348 18.29 8.96 -34.08
N ASP A 349 18.78 9.94 -33.31
CA ASP A 349 19.84 9.78 -32.30
C ASP A 349 19.32 9.29 -30.94
N CYS A 350 18.00 9.18 -30.77
CA CYS A 350 17.36 8.72 -29.55
C CYS A 350 16.93 7.26 -29.68
N CYS A 351 17.27 6.45 -28.68
CA CYS A 351 16.81 5.08 -28.58
C CYS A 351 15.53 5.00 -27.73
N ARG A 352 14.55 4.19 -28.17
CA ARG A 352 13.40 3.78 -27.34
C ARG A 352 13.60 2.32 -26.93
N PRO A 353 14.18 2.05 -25.75
CA PRO A 353 14.21 0.69 -25.26
C PRO A 353 12.79 0.22 -24.86
N PRO A 354 12.53 -1.10 -24.81
CA PRO A 354 11.24 -1.60 -24.35
C PRO A 354 10.99 -1.17 -22.90
N THR A 355 9.73 -0.86 -22.57
CA THR A 355 9.32 -0.56 -21.18
C THR A 355 9.40 -1.78 -20.28
N SER A 356 9.21 -2.97 -20.84
CA SER A 356 9.45 -4.23 -20.15
C SER A 356 10.95 -4.51 -20.06
N PRO A 357 11.46 -5.05 -18.95
CA PRO A 357 12.86 -5.48 -18.83
C PRO A 357 13.24 -6.47 -19.95
N PRO A 358 14.38 -6.27 -20.64
CA PRO A 358 14.78 -7.11 -21.77
C PRO A 358 15.49 -8.42 -21.35
N CYS A 359 15.63 -8.71 -20.05
CA CYS A 359 16.31 -9.89 -19.52
C CYS A 359 15.43 -10.75 -18.61
N ASP A 360 15.78 -12.02 -18.49
CA ASP A 360 15.07 -13.01 -17.68
C ASP A 360 15.22 -12.72 -16.17
N LEU A 361 14.17 -13.06 -15.41
CA LEU A 361 14.17 -12.95 -13.96
C LEU A 361 14.73 -14.21 -13.31
N PHE A 362 15.90 -14.07 -12.68
CA PHE A 362 16.48 -15.15 -11.89
C PHE A 362 15.78 -15.32 -10.53
N GLY A 363 15.77 -16.55 -10.03
CA GLY A 363 15.19 -16.89 -8.72
C GLY A 363 16.01 -16.38 -7.54
N PRO A 364 15.39 -16.26 -6.35
CA PRO A 364 16.01 -15.67 -5.17
C PRO A 364 17.24 -16.45 -4.65
N GLU A 365 17.40 -17.71 -5.02
CA GLU A 365 18.58 -18.53 -4.72
C GLU A 365 19.87 -18.02 -5.36
N THR A 366 19.75 -17.27 -6.47
CA THR A 366 20.90 -16.67 -7.18
C THR A 366 21.14 -15.22 -6.79
N PHE A 367 20.39 -14.69 -5.81
CA PHE A 367 20.40 -13.28 -5.44
C PHE A 367 21.79 -12.75 -5.10
N MET A 368 22.51 -13.41 -4.19
CA MET A 368 23.83 -12.94 -3.75
C MET A 368 24.89 -13.02 -4.85
N GLN A 369 24.82 -14.05 -5.70
CA GLN A 369 25.72 -14.20 -6.85
C GLN A 369 25.45 -13.09 -7.88
N THR A 370 24.20 -12.86 -8.21
CA THR A 370 23.80 -11.82 -9.18
C THR A 370 24.09 -10.42 -8.67
N ALA A 371 23.97 -10.21 -7.36
CA ALA A 371 24.29 -8.93 -6.72
C ALA A 371 25.79 -8.62 -6.74
N GLY A 372 26.66 -9.64 -6.70
CA GLY A 372 28.11 -9.50 -6.76
C GLY A 372 28.77 -8.95 -5.48
N TRP A 373 28.00 -8.64 -4.43
CA TRP A 373 28.53 -7.99 -3.22
C TRP A 373 29.44 -8.88 -2.36
N ALA A 374 29.31 -10.20 -2.50
CA ALA A 374 30.09 -11.17 -1.74
C ALA A 374 31.36 -11.66 -2.47
N GLU A 375 31.56 -11.21 -3.72
CA GLU A 375 32.69 -11.61 -4.54
C GLU A 375 33.88 -10.66 -4.32
N VAL A 376 35.09 -11.22 -4.38
CA VAL A 376 36.34 -10.46 -4.35
C VAL A 376 36.81 -10.16 -5.77
N ASP A 377 37.53 -9.06 -5.95
CA ASP A 377 38.17 -8.73 -7.21
C ASP A 377 39.38 -9.66 -7.50
N ALA A 378 40.07 -9.40 -8.62
CA ALA A 378 41.25 -10.16 -9.02
C ALA A 378 42.42 -10.11 -8.00
N ASN A 379 42.40 -9.15 -7.08
CA ASN A 379 43.40 -8.98 -6.02
C ASN A 379 42.96 -9.61 -4.69
N GLY A 380 41.79 -10.24 -4.64
CA GLY A 380 41.22 -10.78 -3.41
C GLY A 380 40.65 -9.71 -2.48
N VAL A 381 40.38 -8.50 -2.99
CA VAL A 381 39.83 -7.38 -2.23
C VAL A 381 38.33 -7.28 -2.49
N TYR A 382 37.55 -7.04 -1.43
CA TYR A 382 36.12 -6.77 -1.58
C TYR A 382 35.90 -5.41 -2.22
N PRO A 383 35.23 -5.34 -3.37
CA PRO A 383 35.06 -4.10 -4.12
C PRO A 383 34.12 -3.14 -3.37
N PRO A 384 34.36 -1.82 -3.42
CA PRO A 384 33.59 -0.83 -2.66
C PRO A 384 32.12 -0.75 -3.08
N VAL A 385 31.24 -0.67 -2.09
CA VAL A 385 29.78 -0.57 -2.27
C VAL A 385 29.27 0.75 -1.69
N LEU A 386 28.41 1.44 -2.43
CA LEU A 386 27.63 2.59 -1.98
C LEU A 386 26.15 2.22 -1.97
N THR A 387 25.48 2.34 -0.83
CA THR A 387 24.02 2.18 -0.71
C THR A 387 23.37 3.54 -0.44
N LEU A 388 22.27 3.84 -1.13
CA LEU A 388 21.66 5.18 -1.15
C LEU A 388 20.24 5.21 -0.60
N GLY A 389 19.90 6.28 0.12
CA GLY A 389 18.50 6.61 0.44
C GLY A 389 17.83 5.69 1.46
N GLU A 390 18.59 5.06 2.36
CA GLU A 390 18.03 4.16 3.35
C GLU A 390 17.31 4.90 4.49
N MET A 391 16.25 4.27 5.01
CA MET A 391 15.46 4.80 6.13
C MET A 391 15.83 4.19 7.47
N ASP A 392 16.43 3.01 7.48
CA ASP A 392 16.79 2.30 8.71
C ASP A 392 18.12 1.56 8.64
N TYR A 393 18.86 1.71 7.54
CA TYR A 393 20.13 1.03 7.29
C TYR A 393 20.06 -0.51 7.32
N SER A 394 18.86 -1.11 7.26
CA SER A 394 18.72 -2.57 7.31
C SER A 394 19.21 -3.24 6.03
N PHE A 395 19.11 -2.57 4.88
CA PHE A 395 19.65 -3.10 3.62
C PHE A 395 21.17 -3.06 3.63
N SER A 396 21.76 -1.92 4.01
CA SER A 396 23.20 -1.77 4.18
C SER A 396 23.78 -2.78 5.16
N LEU A 397 23.11 -2.97 6.29
CA LEU A 397 23.50 -3.97 7.28
C LEU A 397 23.46 -5.39 6.69
N ALA A 398 22.41 -5.73 5.94
CA ALA A 398 22.32 -7.01 5.26
C ALA A 398 23.47 -7.20 4.25
N VAL A 399 23.83 -6.18 3.46
CA VAL A 399 24.99 -6.20 2.56
C VAL A 399 26.30 -6.39 3.35
N ALA A 400 26.49 -5.65 4.43
CA ALA A 400 27.68 -5.73 5.27
C ALA A 400 27.88 -7.13 5.88
N GLN A 401 26.80 -7.78 6.30
CA GLN A 401 26.83 -9.13 6.87
C GLN A 401 27.26 -10.22 5.88
N GLN A 402 27.17 -9.96 4.58
CA GLN A 402 27.62 -10.90 3.53
C GLN A 402 29.11 -10.72 3.19
N ARG A 403 29.81 -9.84 3.90
CA ARG A 403 31.19 -9.43 3.62
C ARG A 403 32.03 -9.53 4.91
N PRO A 404 33.35 -9.71 4.81
CA PRO A 404 34.22 -9.62 5.98
C PRO A 404 34.13 -8.23 6.64
N PRO A 405 34.29 -8.13 7.97
CA PRO A 405 34.35 -6.84 8.64
C PRO A 405 35.40 -5.91 8.05
N ASN A 406 35.10 -4.62 8.01
CA ASN A 406 35.91 -3.54 7.41
C ASN A 406 36.04 -3.62 5.87
N SER A 407 35.22 -4.44 5.21
CA SER A 407 35.09 -4.33 3.75
C SER A 407 34.50 -2.96 3.39
N PRO A 408 35.03 -2.25 2.38
CA PRO A 408 34.57 -0.90 2.05
C PRO A 408 33.07 -0.88 1.72
N LEU A 409 32.31 -0.12 2.51
CA LEU A 409 30.86 0.08 2.37
C LEU A 409 30.51 1.47 2.92
N VAL A 410 29.89 2.29 2.09
CA VAL A 410 29.30 3.57 2.49
C VAL A 410 27.79 3.47 2.37
N ALA A 411 27.10 3.74 3.47
CA ALA A 411 25.65 3.71 3.55
C ALA A 411 25.10 5.12 3.76
N THR A 412 24.11 5.50 2.98
CA THR A 412 23.58 6.86 3.03
C THR A 412 22.07 6.93 3.24
N SER A 413 21.62 8.04 3.82
CA SER A 413 20.22 8.45 3.80
C SER A 413 20.06 9.83 3.17
N TYR A 414 18.94 10.03 2.49
CA TYR A 414 18.49 11.36 2.06
C TYR A 414 18.06 12.23 3.24
N LEU A 415 17.56 11.61 4.31
CA LEU A 415 17.13 12.33 5.50
C LEU A 415 18.33 12.72 6.37
N ALA A 416 18.13 13.76 7.19
CA ALA A 416 19.08 14.11 8.24
C ALA A 416 19.18 13.00 9.29
N GLU A 417 20.22 13.07 10.11
CA GLU A 417 20.38 12.21 11.29
C GLU A 417 19.15 12.28 12.19
N HIS A 418 18.82 11.18 12.88
CA HIS A 418 17.64 11.06 13.73
C HIS A 418 17.52 12.21 14.74
N ASP A 419 16.41 12.95 14.64
CA ASP A 419 16.02 13.95 15.63
C ASP A 419 14.90 13.36 16.51
N PRO A 420 15.17 13.04 17.80
CA PRO A 420 14.17 12.49 18.70
C PRO A 420 13.02 13.48 19.01
N SER A 421 13.16 14.75 18.65
CA SER A 421 12.09 15.76 18.79
C SER A 421 11.13 15.79 17.60
N GLU A 422 11.49 15.22 16.45
CA GLU A 422 10.61 15.11 15.29
C GLU A 422 9.61 13.95 15.51
N PRO A 423 8.28 14.20 15.49
CA PRO A 423 7.31 13.15 15.74
C PRO A 423 7.23 12.14 14.59
N GLU A 424 7.15 10.85 14.92
CA GLU A 424 6.93 9.80 13.93
C GLU A 424 5.46 9.78 13.47
N ILE A 425 5.19 10.45 12.35
CA ILE A 425 3.87 10.52 11.73
C ILE A 425 3.75 9.51 10.59
N HIS A 426 2.66 8.73 10.58
CA HIS A 426 2.30 7.84 9.47
C HIS A 426 1.03 8.35 8.77
N PRO A 427 1.15 8.97 7.57
CA PRO A 427 -0.01 9.51 6.88
C PRO A 427 -1.01 8.41 6.50
N GLY A 428 -2.28 8.64 6.84
CA GLY A 428 -3.35 7.65 6.72
C GLY A 428 -3.94 7.52 5.31
N ASP A 429 -3.91 8.60 4.52
CA ASP A 429 -4.49 8.67 3.17
C ASP A 429 -3.52 9.20 2.11
N ASP A 430 -3.89 9.04 0.83
CA ASP A 430 -3.06 9.41 -0.32
C ASP A 430 -2.85 10.94 -0.46
N GLY A 431 -3.79 11.75 0.02
CA GLY A 431 -3.66 13.21 0.03
C GLY A 431 -2.60 13.68 1.02
N GLN A 432 -2.62 13.12 2.24
CA GLN A 432 -1.57 13.34 3.23
C GLN A 432 -0.22 12.84 2.74
N ARG A 433 -0.18 11.64 2.13
CA ARG A 433 1.04 11.04 1.56
C ARG A 433 1.70 11.91 0.49
N ALA A 434 0.92 12.62 -0.33
CA ALA A 434 1.45 13.47 -1.39
C ALA A 434 2.24 14.68 -0.85
N VAL A 435 1.77 15.27 0.25
CA VAL A 435 2.39 16.44 0.88
C VAL A 435 3.31 16.10 2.05
N PHE A 436 3.32 14.84 2.49
CA PHE A 436 4.15 14.40 3.60
C PHE A 436 5.63 14.59 3.28
N ARG A 437 6.33 15.27 4.18
CA ARG A 437 7.78 15.46 4.15
C ARG A 437 8.29 15.19 5.56
N ARG A 438 9.43 14.53 5.63
CA ARG A 438 10.15 14.23 6.87
C ARG A 438 11.55 14.81 6.73
N LEU A 439 12.11 15.32 7.82
CA LEU A 439 13.41 15.98 7.80
C LEU A 439 14.52 15.04 8.29
N SER A 440 14.26 14.28 9.35
CA SER A 440 15.19 13.34 9.97
C SER A 440 14.74 11.89 9.90
N LEU A 441 15.68 10.97 10.09
CA LEU A 441 15.36 9.56 10.21
C LEU A 441 14.45 9.26 11.42
N PRO A 442 13.43 8.39 11.31
CA PRO A 442 12.61 7.95 12.45
C PRO A 442 13.35 6.92 13.33
N ASP A 443 13.00 6.83 14.61
CA ASP A 443 13.57 5.82 15.52
C ASP A 443 13.16 4.38 15.15
N MET A 444 11.91 4.22 14.68
CA MET A 444 11.32 2.92 14.29
C MET A 444 11.43 1.86 15.39
N LYS A 445 11.08 2.24 16.62
CA LYS A 445 11.15 1.36 17.81
C LYS A 445 12.59 0.87 18.05
N GLY A 446 13.55 1.79 17.96
CA GLY A 446 14.98 1.56 18.10
C GLY A 446 15.63 0.73 16.99
N ALA A 447 14.91 0.41 15.90
CA ALA A 447 15.49 -0.36 14.81
C ALA A 447 16.64 0.40 14.14
N LEU A 448 16.49 1.72 13.97
CA LEU A 448 17.52 2.57 13.39
C LEU A 448 18.85 2.47 14.16
N LEU A 449 18.81 2.75 15.47
CA LEU A 449 20.00 2.76 16.32
C LEU A 449 20.66 1.38 16.41
N ARG A 450 19.85 0.31 16.43
CA ARG A 450 20.39 -1.07 16.39
C ARG A 450 21.14 -1.35 15.09
N ASN A 451 20.56 -0.96 13.96
CA ASN A 451 21.16 -1.21 12.65
C ASN A 451 22.42 -0.37 12.43
N LEU A 452 22.38 0.92 12.78
CA LEU A 452 23.54 1.82 12.73
C LEU A 452 24.72 1.28 13.54
N LYS A 453 24.47 0.89 14.79
CA LYS A 453 25.51 0.31 15.66
C LYS A 453 26.08 -0.99 15.08
N ALA A 454 25.23 -1.86 14.56
CA ALA A 454 25.68 -3.12 13.97
C ALA A 454 26.48 -2.89 12.67
N LEU A 455 26.09 -1.91 11.87
CA LEU A 455 26.79 -1.53 10.64
C LEU A 455 28.17 -0.94 10.95
N GLU A 456 28.27 -0.05 11.94
CA GLU A 456 29.54 0.53 12.42
C GLU A 456 30.47 -0.58 12.97
N GLN A 457 29.93 -1.55 13.71
CA GLN A 457 30.69 -2.71 14.20
C GLN A 457 31.27 -3.58 13.08
N LEU A 458 30.64 -3.58 11.91
CA LEU A 458 31.12 -4.26 10.71
C LEU A 458 32.05 -3.38 9.86
N GLY A 459 32.33 -2.14 10.30
CA GLY A 459 33.21 -1.19 9.61
C GLY A 459 32.53 -0.43 8.46
N GLY A 460 31.20 -0.40 8.41
CA GLY A 460 30.47 0.43 7.45
C GLY A 460 30.49 1.91 7.82
N GLU A 461 30.66 2.78 6.83
CA GLU A 461 30.58 4.23 7.00
C GLU A 461 29.15 4.72 6.75
N VAL A 462 28.66 5.64 7.58
CA VAL A 462 27.29 6.17 7.47
C VAL A 462 27.29 7.66 7.14
N LYS A 463 26.45 8.08 6.19
CA LYS A 463 26.24 9.47 5.79
C LYS A 463 24.76 9.84 5.77
N HIS A 464 24.44 11.08 6.13
CA HIS A 464 23.06 11.60 6.17
C HIS A 464 22.92 12.81 5.25
N GLY A 465 21.69 13.15 4.87
CA GLY A 465 21.43 14.29 3.99
C GLY A 465 22.04 14.15 2.58
N VAL A 466 22.20 12.93 2.09
CA VAL A 466 22.78 12.64 0.77
C VAL A 466 21.68 12.59 -0.28
N ASP A 467 21.75 13.49 -1.26
CA ASP A 467 20.85 13.49 -2.41
C ASP A 467 21.44 12.61 -3.52
N ALA A 468 20.76 11.50 -3.81
CA ALA A 468 21.15 10.57 -4.86
C ALA A 468 21.14 11.20 -6.26
N THR A 469 20.49 12.35 -6.44
CA THR A 469 20.47 13.12 -7.69
C THR A 469 21.58 14.17 -7.80
N ALA A 470 22.38 14.34 -6.74
CA ALA A 470 23.46 15.31 -6.63
C ALA A 470 24.57 14.81 -5.68
N LEU A 471 25.12 13.62 -5.97
CA LEU A 471 26.15 12.97 -5.15
C LEU A 471 27.42 13.84 -5.03
N ASP A 472 27.85 14.50 -6.10
CA ASP A 472 29.00 15.41 -6.04
C ASP A 472 28.79 16.54 -5.03
N GLY A 473 27.61 17.16 -5.03
CA GLY A 473 27.30 18.23 -4.08
C GLY A 473 27.09 17.75 -2.64
N THR A 474 26.52 16.58 -2.44
CA THR A 474 26.01 16.15 -1.12
C THR A 474 26.83 15.05 -0.45
N LEU A 475 27.44 14.15 -1.22
CA LEU A 475 28.26 13.04 -0.71
C LEU A 475 29.75 13.41 -0.70
N ARG A 476 30.28 14.00 -1.79
CA ARG A 476 31.69 14.43 -1.85
C ARG A 476 32.00 15.51 -0.82
N SER A 477 31.07 16.43 -0.58
CA SER A 477 31.20 17.44 0.49
C SER A 477 31.32 16.84 1.90
N GLN A 478 30.97 15.56 2.08
CA GLN A 478 31.14 14.81 3.31
C GLN A 478 32.40 13.92 3.31
N GLY A 479 33.32 14.15 2.38
CA GLY A 479 34.63 13.48 2.30
C GLY A 479 34.63 12.13 1.59
N VAL A 480 33.62 11.83 0.77
CA VAL A 480 33.51 10.55 0.04
C VAL A 480 33.71 10.79 -1.46
N ASP A 481 34.88 10.41 -1.98
CA ASP A 481 35.34 10.83 -3.31
C ASP A 481 34.86 9.98 -4.51
N GLY A 482 34.01 8.98 -4.28
CA GLY A 482 33.53 8.07 -5.32
C GLY A 482 34.34 6.78 -5.44
N GLY A 483 34.45 6.24 -6.66
CA GLY A 483 35.21 5.01 -6.91
C GLY A 483 34.53 3.74 -6.40
N PHE A 484 33.22 3.65 -6.51
CA PHE A 484 32.43 2.47 -6.13
C PHE A 484 32.30 1.49 -7.28
N GLN A 485 32.47 0.20 -7.00
CA GLN A 485 32.14 -0.86 -7.96
C GLN A 485 30.62 -1.07 -8.04
N PHE A 486 29.92 -0.89 -6.93
CA PHE A 486 28.48 -1.05 -6.84
C PHE A 486 27.85 0.20 -6.25
N VAL A 487 26.91 0.80 -6.97
CA VAL A 487 26.05 1.89 -6.46
C VAL A 487 24.62 1.39 -6.41
N VAL A 488 24.09 1.18 -5.22
CA VAL A 488 22.79 0.52 -4.98
C VAL A 488 21.77 1.51 -4.44
N PHE A 489 20.60 1.61 -5.07
CA PHE A 489 19.51 2.45 -4.62
C PHE A 489 18.25 1.59 -4.35
N PRO A 490 18.00 1.20 -3.09
CA PRO A 490 16.83 0.42 -2.72
C PRO A 490 15.54 1.25 -2.65
N PHE A 491 14.50 0.79 -3.36
CA PHE A 491 13.17 1.40 -3.46
C PHE A 491 13.17 2.93 -3.68
N PRO A 492 13.86 3.43 -4.71
CA PRO A 492 13.92 4.85 -5.00
C PRO A 492 12.52 5.38 -5.22
N ARG A 493 12.15 6.44 -4.49
CA ARG A 493 10.81 7.02 -4.60
C ARG A 493 10.80 8.49 -4.21
N ALA A 494 10.32 9.33 -5.11
CA ALA A 494 10.21 10.77 -4.88
C ALA A 494 8.95 11.11 -4.06
N THR A 495 7.89 10.31 -4.18
CA THR A 495 6.61 10.58 -3.51
C THR A 495 5.92 9.31 -3.04
N LEU A 496 5.08 9.40 -2.00
CA LEU A 496 4.25 8.28 -1.56
C LEU A 496 2.99 8.06 -2.42
N SER A 497 2.81 8.84 -3.50
CA SER A 497 1.66 8.73 -4.41
C SER A 497 1.63 7.38 -5.12
N ARG A 498 0.45 6.75 -5.14
CA ARG A 498 0.20 5.51 -5.91
C ARG A 498 -0.27 5.79 -7.34
N ALA A 499 -0.66 7.03 -7.62
CA ALA A 499 -1.02 7.47 -8.95
C ALA A 499 0.24 7.66 -9.81
N PRO A 500 0.10 7.76 -11.14
CA PRO A 500 1.21 8.12 -12.02
C PRO A 500 1.84 9.44 -11.57
N ASP A 501 3.16 9.43 -11.40
CA ASP A 501 3.91 10.55 -10.84
C ASP A 501 5.32 10.61 -11.46
N PRO A 502 5.50 11.45 -12.50
CA PRO A 502 6.75 11.60 -13.23
C PRO A 502 7.96 11.99 -12.36
N LYS A 503 7.72 12.46 -11.12
CA LYS A 503 8.80 12.72 -10.17
C LYS A 503 9.63 11.48 -9.85
N ASN A 504 9.05 10.28 -9.90
CA ASN A 504 9.80 9.04 -9.71
C ASN A 504 10.72 8.75 -10.91
N SER A 505 10.23 8.94 -12.14
CA SER A 505 11.05 8.83 -13.35
C SER A 505 12.19 9.85 -13.35
N ARG A 506 11.89 11.11 -12.97
CA ARG A 506 12.88 12.17 -12.81
C ARG A 506 13.96 11.85 -11.77
N LEU A 507 13.56 11.32 -10.61
CA LEU A 507 14.49 10.87 -9.58
C LEU A 507 15.48 9.86 -10.16
N LEU A 508 14.99 8.88 -10.92
CA LEU A 508 15.84 7.86 -11.52
C LEU A 508 16.75 8.42 -12.63
N ARG A 509 16.22 9.26 -13.53
CA ARG A 509 17.01 9.95 -14.57
C ARG A 509 18.22 10.67 -13.96
N ASN A 510 17.95 11.52 -12.96
CA ASN A 510 19.00 12.32 -12.33
C ASN A 510 19.94 11.48 -11.46
N PHE A 511 19.42 10.43 -10.80
CA PHE A 511 20.26 9.47 -10.08
C PHE A 511 21.23 8.76 -11.02
N PHE A 512 20.76 8.22 -12.15
CA PHE A 512 21.63 7.53 -13.09
C PHE A 512 22.74 8.46 -13.62
N TRP A 513 22.43 9.72 -13.90
CA TRP A 513 23.45 10.70 -14.27
C TRP A 513 24.44 11.01 -13.15
N SER A 514 23.96 11.28 -11.93
CA SER A 514 24.85 11.57 -10.81
C SER A 514 25.76 10.38 -10.48
N ALA A 515 25.24 9.14 -10.55
CA ALA A 515 26.03 7.94 -10.33
C ALA A 515 27.14 7.73 -11.40
N THR A 516 26.87 8.09 -12.67
CA THR A 516 27.76 7.78 -13.80
C THR A 516 28.72 8.91 -14.17
N GLN A 517 28.30 10.17 -14.11
CA GLN A 517 29.06 11.31 -14.63
C GLN A 517 30.03 11.92 -13.61
N GLU A 518 29.81 11.69 -12.31
CA GLU A 518 30.53 12.39 -11.23
C GLU A 518 31.69 11.55 -10.63
N GLY A 519 32.11 10.50 -11.33
CA GLY A 519 33.21 9.62 -10.90
C GLY A 519 32.88 8.73 -9.69
N PHE A 520 31.61 8.63 -9.31
CA PHE A 520 31.18 7.73 -8.24
C PHE A 520 31.23 6.26 -8.64
N LEU A 521 30.99 5.95 -9.92
CA LEU A 521 31.10 4.60 -10.45
C LEU A 521 32.48 4.33 -11.04
N LEU A 522 33.12 3.23 -10.65
CA LEU A 522 34.36 2.76 -11.28
C LEU A 522 34.13 2.36 -12.74
N ALA A 523 35.20 2.33 -13.52
CA ALA A 523 35.16 1.71 -14.84
C ALA A 523 34.75 0.23 -14.72
N GLY A 524 33.66 -0.15 -15.40
CA GLY A 524 33.06 -1.48 -15.26
C GLY A 524 32.21 -1.66 -14.00
N GLY A 525 31.97 -0.58 -13.23
CA GLY A 525 31.05 -0.55 -12.12
C GLY A 525 29.60 -0.82 -12.54
N LEU A 526 28.79 -1.19 -11.55
CA LEU A 526 27.38 -1.55 -11.72
C LEU A 526 26.49 -0.62 -10.89
N VAL A 527 25.42 -0.13 -11.51
CA VAL A 527 24.34 0.56 -10.81
C VAL A 527 23.23 -0.44 -10.54
N GLN A 528 22.73 -0.51 -9.32
CA GLN A 528 21.74 -1.48 -8.91
C GLN A 528 20.51 -0.82 -8.29
N LEU A 529 19.32 -1.25 -8.70
CA LEU A 529 18.05 -0.79 -8.13
C LEU A 529 17.32 -1.95 -7.47
N VAL A 530 16.78 -1.75 -6.27
CA VAL A 530 15.77 -2.67 -5.72
C VAL A 530 14.39 -2.07 -5.92
N MET A 531 13.53 -2.72 -6.69
CA MET A 531 12.17 -2.21 -6.94
C MET A 531 11.20 -3.31 -7.35
N LEU A 532 9.91 -2.97 -7.47
CA LEU A 532 8.89 -3.89 -7.97
C LEU A 532 8.88 -3.89 -9.50
N SER A 533 8.63 -5.06 -10.11
CA SER A 533 8.50 -5.22 -11.58
C SER A 533 7.59 -4.16 -12.23
N GLN A 534 6.43 -3.91 -11.62
CA GLN A 534 5.47 -2.93 -12.14
C GLN A 534 6.03 -1.49 -12.13
N GLN A 535 6.87 -1.14 -11.15
CA GLN A 535 7.48 0.19 -11.09
C GLN A 535 8.48 0.39 -12.23
N TYR A 536 9.18 -0.67 -12.64
CA TYR A 536 10.12 -0.60 -13.75
C TYR A 536 9.43 -0.14 -15.05
N GLU A 537 8.35 -0.82 -15.42
CA GLU A 537 7.59 -0.52 -16.64
C GLU A 537 6.90 0.84 -16.54
N GLU A 538 6.27 1.08 -15.39
CA GLU A 538 5.45 2.26 -15.18
C GLU A 538 6.30 3.53 -15.16
N TRP A 539 7.51 3.49 -14.60
CA TRP A 539 8.41 4.65 -14.52
C TRP A 539 9.38 4.76 -15.69
N ASP A 540 9.25 3.88 -16.69
CA ASP A 540 10.09 3.89 -17.88
C ASP A 540 11.59 3.81 -17.56
N VAL A 541 11.94 2.96 -16.58
CA VAL A 541 13.30 2.90 -16.01
C VAL A 541 14.36 2.59 -17.06
N ASN A 542 14.02 1.76 -18.05
CA ASN A 542 14.92 1.45 -19.16
C ASN A 542 15.25 2.70 -19.99
N GLY A 543 14.25 3.54 -20.28
CA GLY A 543 14.43 4.81 -20.97
C GLY A 543 15.34 5.75 -20.17
N MET A 544 15.11 5.88 -18.86
CA MET A 544 15.95 6.72 -17.99
C MET A 544 17.41 6.22 -17.92
N ALA A 545 17.62 4.91 -17.88
CA ALA A 545 18.94 4.30 -17.85
C ALA A 545 19.69 4.53 -19.17
N VAL A 546 19.04 4.32 -20.31
CA VAL A 546 19.65 4.53 -21.64
C VAL A 546 20.08 5.98 -21.85
N ASP A 547 19.31 6.96 -21.38
CA ASP A 547 19.68 8.39 -21.45
C ASP A 547 20.92 8.72 -20.61
N ALA A 548 21.26 7.87 -19.64
CA ALA A 548 22.50 7.93 -18.86
C ALA A 548 23.60 7.00 -19.38
N GLY A 549 23.43 6.39 -20.56
CA GLY A 549 24.39 5.47 -21.15
C GLY A 549 24.47 4.13 -20.42
N LEU A 550 23.42 3.72 -19.72
CA LEU A 550 23.33 2.46 -18.99
C LEU A 550 22.42 1.46 -19.72
N SER A 551 22.72 0.17 -19.59
CA SER A 551 21.89 -0.93 -20.06
C SER A 551 21.63 -1.95 -18.95
N LEU A 552 20.41 -2.51 -18.90
CA LEU A 552 20.04 -3.53 -17.93
C LEU A 552 20.69 -4.88 -18.32
N VAL A 553 21.56 -5.41 -17.47
CA VAL A 553 22.33 -6.64 -17.74
C VAL A 553 21.82 -7.86 -16.99
N SER A 554 21.18 -7.69 -15.83
CA SER A 554 20.60 -8.80 -15.08
C SER A 554 19.48 -8.33 -14.16
N ARG A 555 18.59 -9.26 -13.81
CA ARG A 555 17.58 -9.04 -12.77
C ARG A 555 17.34 -10.31 -11.97
N VAL A 556 17.19 -10.18 -10.66
CA VAL A 556 17.00 -11.30 -9.74
C VAL A 556 15.98 -10.97 -8.67
N GLN A 557 15.17 -11.96 -8.27
CA GLN A 557 14.20 -11.77 -7.19
C GLN A 557 14.93 -11.53 -5.85
N VAL A 558 14.49 -10.55 -5.08
CA VAL A 558 15.04 -10.31 -3.72
C VAL A 558 14.39 -11.29 -2.73
N PRO A 559 15.18 -12.03 -1.94
CA PRO A 559 14.64 -12.86 -0.86
C PRO A 559 13.86 -12.00 0.14
N SER A 560 12.64 -12.42 0.51
CA SER A 560 11.79 -11.66 1.44
C SER A 560 12.41 -11.49 2.84
N SER A 561 13.38 -12.33 3.18
CA SER A 561 14.13 -12.29 4.44
C SER A 561 15.44 -11.50 4.36
N PHE A 562 15.80 -10.94 3.21
CA PHE A 562 17.11 -10.29 3.05
C PHE A 562 17.24 -9.06 3.95
N TYR A 563 16.19 -8.22 4.02
CA TYR A 563 16.15 -7.04 4.89
C TYR A 563 14.71 -6.62 5.18
N GLN A 564 14.53 -5.73 6.16
CA GLN A 564 13.22 -5.18 6.52
C GLN A 564 12.94 -3.90 5.72
N ALA A 565 12.30 -4.02 4.57
CA ALA A 565 11.89 -2.85 3.79
C ALA A 565 10.92 -1.95 4.59
N ARG A 566 11.03 -0.64 4.37
CA ARG A 566 10.20 0.39 5.01
C ARG A 566 9.71 1.41 4.01
N GLU A 567 8.53 1.96 4.26
CA GLU A 567 8.06 3.15 3.56
C GLU A 567 8.79 4.39 4.10
N MET A 568 8.72 5.54 3.39
CA MET A 568 9.24 6.84 3.87
C MET A 568 8.66 7.26 5.24
N SER A 569 7.52 6.69 5.63
CA SER A 569 6.92 6.93 6.95
C SER A 569 7.61 6.17 8.09
N GLY A 570 8.54 5.23 7.79
CA GLY A 570 9.15 4.30 8.75
C GLY A 570 8.37 2.99 8.93
N LYS A 571 7.14 2.91 8.39
CA LYS A 571 6.29 1.72 8.49
C LYS A 571 6.95 0.54 7.75
N PRO A 572 7.13 -0.62 8.40
CA PRO A 572 7.63 -1.82 7.74
C PRO A 572 6.62 -2.29 6.69
N TRP A 573 7.13 -2.79 5.56
CA TRP A 573 6.33 -3.43 4.53
C TRP A 573 7.11 -4.60 3.91
N SER A 574 6.39 -5.51 3.26
CA SER A 574 6.96 -6.68 2.60
C SER A 574 6.73 -6.55 1.10
N PRO A 575 7.75 -6.15 0.32
CA PRO A 575 7.62 -5.91 -1.10
C PRO A 575 7.54 -7.24 -1.85
N ALA A 576 6.33 -7.79 -1.98
CA ALA A 576 6.10 -9.02 -2.72
C ALA A 576 6.52 -8.83 -4.19
N GLY A 577 7.44 -9.67 -4.67
CA GLY A 577 7.99 -9.55 -6.02
C GLY A 577 8.99 -8.41 -6.19
N ALA A 578 9.69 -8.01 -5.12
CA ALA A 578 10.86 -7.16 -5.22
C ALA A 578 11.95 -7.84 -6.03
N GLU A 579 12.66 -7.04 -6.82
CA GLU A 579 13.75 -7.48 -7.67
C GLU A 579 14.94 -6.54 -7.54
N LEU A 580 16.14 -7.09 -7.67
CA LEU A 580 17.37 -6.35 -7.88
C LEU A 580 17.66 -6.30 -9.38
N LEU A 581 17.70 -5.09 -9.92
CA LEU A 581 17.99 -4.79 -11.31
C LEU A 581 19.42 -4.26 -11.41
N THR A 582 20.26 -4.85 -12.25
CA THR A 582 21.67 -4.48 -12.39
C THR A 582 21.93 -3.85 -13.74
N PHE A 583 22.42 -2.62 -13.75
CA PHE A 583 22.74 -1.85 -14.93
C PHE A 583 24.26 -1.68 -15.06
N LYS A 584 24.75 -1.72 -16.29
CA LYS A 584 26.16 -1.48 -16.64
C LYS A 584 26.23 -0.32 -17.62
N LEU A 585 27.31 0.48 -17.55
CA LEU A 585 27.62 1.46 -18.59
C LEU A 585 27.80 0.73 -19.92
N SER A 586 27.06 1.16 -20.93
CA SER A 586 27.23 0.71 -22.30
C SER A 586 28.61 1.13 -22.78
N GLU A 587 29.33 0.21 -23.39
CA GLU A 587 30.58 0.52 -24.08
C GLU A 587 30.22 1.47 -25.23
N SER A 588 30.81 2.67 -25.25
CA SER A 588 30.61 3.61 -26.36
C SER A 588 31.11 2.93 -27.64
N GLU A 589 30.19 2.60 -28.56
CA GLU A 589 30.52 2.00 -29.86
C GLU A 589 31.43 2.88 -30.71
#